data_AF-A0A2E0YNS1-F1
#
_entry.id   AF-A0A2E0YNS1-F1
#
_cell.length_a   1.000
_cell.length_b   1.000
_cell.length_c   1.000
_cell.angle_alpha   90.00
_cell.angle_beta   90.00
_cell.angle_gamma   90.00
#
_symmetry.space_group_name_H-M   'P 1'
#
loop_
_entity.id
_entity.type
_entity.pdbx_description
1 polymer ?
#
loop_
_entity_poly.entity_id
_entity_poly.type
_entity_poly.pdbx_seq_one_letter_code
_entity_poly.pdbx_strand_id
1 'polypeptide(L)'
;MKSLFFLVILPLAVHSVCAQQSYNNYEPTQQNPFGQLNPEAPQAVADFAPLIGTCDCLSETRKQDQTWAQPLKMTWTFKYIMNGTAVQDETLKEDGSHSGSIRQFIADSSKWYVHYYSSASPTVTLPVWEGTKRGDSIVLYREQQAPNGTDGYYRLTFSDISSEGFEWEGAWTDPAESFVFPTWRIHCTKKKTLPENAETVIRENSRRFSKAYEAGDYQTMTDLYTEDGSIFPPNAPIISGKAGILKRWTLPEGTRILSHKATPTEIIINGNYAYDFGVYEGISEDTEGRYEWAGKYVIVWKYTGNTWKMHLDIWNRI
;
A
#
# COMPACT_ATOMS: atom_id res chain seq x y z
N MET A 1 -64.51 -1.88 54.40
CA MET A 1 -63.80 -1.82 53.10
C MET A 1 -62.32 -1.65 53.38
N LYS A 2 -61.53 -2.72 53.26
CA LYS A 2 -60.06 -2.69 53.31
C LYS A 2 -59.58 -3.02 51.90
N SER A 3 -59.10 -2.02 51.15
CA SER A 3 -58.49 -2.26 49.83
C SER A 3 -57.02 -2.61 50.02
N LEU A 4 -56.69 -3.83 49.62
CA LEU A 4 -55.34 -4.38 49.55
C LEU A 4 -54.69 -3.84 48.26
N PHE A 5 -53.66 -2.99 48.37
CA PHE A 5 -52.83 -2.60 47.22
C PHE A 5 -51.79 -3.71 46.98
N PHE A 6 -51.95 -4.46 45.90
CA PHE A 6 -50.94 -5.39 45.39
C PHE A 6 -49.90 -4.58 44.60
N LEU A 7 -48.69 -4.42 45.17
CA LEU A 7 -47.55 -3.85 44.46
C LEU A 7 -46.89 -4.98 43.65
N VAL A 8 -47.05 -4.96 42.33
CA VAL A 8 -46.38 -5.89 41.40
C VAL A 8 -44.93 -5.46 41.26
N ILE A 9 -44.00 -6.26 41.79
CA ILE A 9 -42.55 -6.08 41.59
C ILE A 9 -42.19 -6.70 40.24
N LEU A 10 -41.86 -5.85 39.26
CA LEU A 10 -41.36 -6.25 37.95
C LEU A 10 -39.84 -6.51 38.07
N PRO A 11 -39.30 -7.69 37.71
CA PRO A 11 -37.86 -7.93 37.77
C PRO A 11 -37.17 -7.17 36.62
N LEU A 12 -36.27 -6.25 36.96
CA LEU A 12 -35.32 -5.67 36.00
C LEU A 12 -34.42 -6.79 35.48
N ALA A 13 -34.66 -7.22 34.25
CA ALA A 13 -33.73 -8.06 33.50
C ALA A 13 -32.47 -7.24 33.21
N VAL A 14 -31.42 -7.46 34.00
CA VAL A 14 -30.06 -6.98 33.70
C VAL A 14 -29.61 -7.69 32.44
N HIS A 15 -29.71 -7.02 31.30
CA HIS A 15 -29.12 -7.51 30.06
C HIS A 15 -27.61 -7.32 30.18
N SER A 16 -26.91 -8.37 30.60
CA SER A 16 -25.47 -8.47 30.37
C SER A 16 -25.25 -8.42 28.86
N VAL A 17 -24.90 -7.24 28.37
CA VAL A 17 -24.25 -7.10 27.06
C VAL A 17 -22.88 -7.75 27.23
N CYS A 18 -22.78 -9.05 26.95
CA CYS A 18 -21.48 -9.63 26.64
C CYS A 18 -20.97 -8.88 25.42
N ALA A 19 -20.00 -7.99 25.63
CA ALA A 19 -19.16 -7.49 24.56
C ALA A 19 -18.58 -8.73 23.86
N GLN A 20 -19.03 -9.03 22.66
CA GLN A 20 -18.32 -9.94 21.78
C GLN A 20 -16.99 -9.26 21.47
N GLN A 21 -15.97 -9.56 22.26
CA GLN A 21 -14.62 -9.12 22.00
C GLN A 21 -14.24 -9.73 20.65
N SER A 22 -14.20 -8.92 19.62
CA SER A 22 -13.87 -9.38 18.27
C SER A 22 -12.40 -9.78 18.24
N TYR A 23 -12.16 -11.09 18.22
CA TYR A 23 -10.82 -11.68 18.31
C TYR A 23 -9.96 -11.48 17.05
N ASN A 24 -10.48 -10.83 16.00
CA ASN A 24 -9.84 -10.71 14.68
C ASN A 24 -9.81 -9.26 14.15
N ASN A 25 -9.88 -8.25 15.03
CA ASN A 25 -9.94 -6.83 14.63
C ASN A 25 -8.75 -6.36 13.78
N TYR A 26 -7.59 -7.00 13.94
CA TYR A 26 -6.33 -6.60 13.31
C TYR A 26 -5.79 -7.65 12.33
N GLU A 27 -6.57 -8.71 12.07
CA GLU A 27 -6.21 -9.71 11.06
C GLU A 27 -6.34 -9.13 9.64
N PRO A 28 -5.64 -9.72 8.66
CA PRO A 28 -5.84 -9.38 7.26
C PRO A 28 -7.31 -9.54 6.83
N THR A 29 -7.81 -8.50 6.17
CA THR A 29 -9.16 -8.44 5.59
C THR A 29 -9.06 -8.01 4.13
N GLN A 30 -10.18 -7.97 3.41
CA GLN A 30 -10.17 -7.33 2.09
C GLN A 30 -9.70 -5.87 2.21
N GLN A 31 -10.16 -5.17 3.27
CA GLN A 31 -9.85 -3.76 3.50
C GLN A 31 -8.43 -3.48 3.96
N ASN A 32 -7.88 -4.38 4.76
CA ASN A 32 -6.51 -4.30 5.23
C ASN A 32 -5.83 -5.62 4.84
N PRO A 33 -5.36 -5.78 3.59
CA PRO A 33 -4.86 -7.06 3.08
C PRO A 33 -3.59 -7.56 3.79
N PHE A 34 -2.94 -6.68 4.55
CA PHE A 34 -1.76 -7.01 5.34
C PHE A 34 -2.00 -6.98 6.85
N GLY A 35 -3.26 -6.90 7.29
CA GLY A 35 -3.62 -6.74 8.70
C GLY A 35 -3.19 -5.38 9.26
N GLN A 36 -3.32 -5.23 10.57
CA GLN A 36 -2.97 -3.99 11.27
C GLN A 36 -2.16 -4.31 12.53
N LEU A 37 -1.35 -3.35 12.97
CA LEU A 37 -0.67 -3.47 14.26
C LEU A 37 -1.72 -3.38 15.37
N ASN A 38 -1.72 -4.35 16.29
CA ASN A 38 -2.59 -4.31 17.44
C ASN A 38 -2.04 -3.28 18.46
N PRO A 39 -2.84 -2.28 18.90
CA PRO A 39 -2.42 -1.29 19.89
C PRO A 39 -1.98 -1.86 21.24
N GLU A 40 -2.43 -3.07 21.58
CA GLU A 40 -2.07 -3.79 22.80
C GLU A 40 -0.86 -4.73 22.61
N ALA A 41 -0.35 -4.87 21.38
CA ALA A 41 0.84 -5.68 21.12
C ALA A 41 2.08 -5.08 21.79
N PRO A 42 3.10 -5.90 22.12
CA PRO A 42 4.40 -5.38 22.52
C PRO A 42 4.92 -4.36 21.51
N GLN A 43 5.47 -3.24 21.98
CA GLN A 43 5.92 -2.15 21.12
C GLN A 43 6.88 -2.60 20.01
N ALA A 44 7.72 -3.61 20.30
CA ALA A 44 8.64 -4.19 19.34
C ALA A 44 7.94 -4.69 18.06
N VAL A 45 6.67 -5.11 18.11
CA VAL A 45 5.92 -5.55 16.91
C VAL A 45 5.85 -4.45 15.84
N ALA A 46 5.96 -3.18 16.23
CA ALA A 46 6.08 -2.05 15.31
C ALA A 46 7.42 -1.98 14.55
N ASP A 47 8.46 -2.72 14.96
CA ASP A 47 9.78 -2.75 14.29
C ASP A 47 9.66 -3.13 12.81
N PHE A 48 8.71 -4.03 12.49
CA PHE A 48 8.45 -4.49 11.13
C PHE A 48 7.43 -3.63 10.36
N ALA A 49 6.83 -2.60 10.98
CA ALA A 49 5.78 -1.79 10.36
C ALA A 49 6.16 -1.23 8.97
N PRO A 50 7.38 -0.72 8.73
CA PRO A 50 7.78 -0.25 7.40
C PRO A 50 7.83 -1.37 6.34
N LEU A 51 8.05 -2.61 6.77
CA LEU A 51 8.17 -3.78 5.90
C LEU A 51 6.79 -4.30 5.44
N ILE A 52 5.74 -4.11 6.26
CA ILE A 52 4.35 -4.56 6.00
C ILE A 52 3.82 -4.08 4.64
N GLY A 53 3.40 -5.01 3.79
CA GLY A 53 3.04 -4.77 2.40
C GLY A 53 3.86 -5.65 1.45
N THR A 54 3.84 -5.33 0.17
CA THR A 54 4.54 -6.10 -0.86
C THR A 54 5.70 -5.29 -1.45
N CYS A 55 6.82 -5.95 -1.72
CA CYS A 55 7.98 -5.38 -2.41
C CYS A 55 8.33 -6.19 -3.67
N ASP A 56 8.85 -5.50 -4.69
CA ASP A 56 9.64 -6.12 -5.77
C ASP A 56 11.10 -6.15 -5.33
N CYS A 57 11.75 -7.30 -5.41
CA CYS A 57 13.11 -7.47 -4.93
C CYS A 57 14.01 -8.19 -5.93
N LEU A 58 15.31 -7.97 -5.78
CA LEU A 58 16.39 -8.63 -6.49
C LEU A 58 17.23 -9.42 -5.49
N SER A 59 17.28 -10.74 -5.64
CA SER A 59 17.97 -11.67 -4.74
C SER A 59 19.24 -12.22 -5.39
N GLU A 60 20.39 -12.05 -4.74
CA GLU A 60 21.70 -12.51 -5.20
C GLU A 60 22.33 -13.44 -4.16
N THR A 61 22.76 -14.63 -4.60
CA THR A 61 23.51 -15.56 -3.74
C THR A 61 24.97 -15.61 -4.15
N ARG A 62 25.86 -15.82 -3.17
CA ARG A 62 27.29 -15.96 -3.43
C ARG A 62 27.59 -17.39 -3.89
N LYS A 63 28.37 -17.51 -4.97
CA LYS A 63 28.84 -18.79 -5.53
C LYS A 63 30.06 -19.32 -4.77
N GLN A 64 30.43 -20.57 -5.06
CA GLN A 64 31.63 -21.20 -4.50
C GLN A 64 32.94 -20.48 -4.87
N ASP A 65 32.99 -19.84 -6.04
CA ASP A 65 34.12 -18.99 -6.48
C ASP A 65 34.12 -17.59 -5.83
N GLN A 66 33.22 -17.36 -4.87
CA GLN A 66 33.00 -16.11 -4.13
C GLN A 66 32.44 -14.94 -4.95
N THR A 67 32.12 -15.13 -6.23
CA THR A 67 31.39 -14.15 -7.04
C THR A 67 29.89 -14.22 -6.75
N TRP A 68 29.17 -13.14 -7.05
CA TRP A 68 27.71 -13.12 -6.94
C TRP A 68 27.05 -13.75 -8.18
N ALA A 69 25.98 -14.51 -7.95
CA ALA A 69 25.09 -14.98 -9.00
C ALA A 69 24.32 -13.81 -9.63
N GLN A 70 23.77 -14.02 -10.82
CA GLN A 70 22.87 -13.05 -11.43
C GLN A 70 21.65 -12.84 -10.51
N PRO A 71 21.19 -11.59 -10.30
CA PRO A 71 20.04 -11.31 -9.46
C PRO A 71 18.79 -12.03 -9.98
N LEU A 72 18.11 -12.73 -9.08
CA LEU A 72 16.81 -13.34 -9.34
C LEU A 72 15.70 -12.40 -8.87
N LYS A 73 14.71 -12.13 -9.72
CA LYS A 73 13.55 -11.34 -9.32
C LYS A 73 12.69 -12.13 -8.35
N MET A 74 12.15 -11.44 -7.35
CA MET A 74 11.22 -12.02 -6.41
C MET A 74 10.24 -10.99 -5.87
N THR A 75 9.05 -11.44 -5.50
CA THR A 75 8.12 -10.66 -4.69
C THR A 75 8.27 -11.06 -3.22
N TRP A 76 8.31 -10.08 -2.31
CA TRP A 76 8.32 -10.32 -0.87
C TRP A 76 7.17 -9.59 -0.20
N THR A 77 6.29 -10.32 0.48
CA THR A 77 5.12 -9.77 1.16
C THR A 77 5.23 -9.98 2.66
N PHE A 78 4.98 -8.93 3.43
CA PHE A 78 4.89 -8.94 4.90
C PHE A 78 3.48 -8.57 5.33
N LYS A 79 2.95 -9.25 6.36
CA LYS A 79 1.64 -8.98 6.94
C LYS A 79 1.64 -9.21 8.44
N TYR A 80 0.77 -8.50 9.15
CA TYR A 80 0.42 -8.81 10.51
C TYR A 80 -0.49 -10.04 10.56
N ILE A 81 -0.27 -10.88 11.56
CA ILE A 81 -1.06 -12.08 11.88
C ILE A 81 -1.23 -12.18 13.40
N MET A 82 -2.00 -13.17 13.86
CA MET A 82 -2.29 -13.39 15.29
C MET A 82 -2.88 -12.13 15.92
N ASN A 83 -3.89 -11.59 15.25
CA ASN A 83 -4.61 -10.37 15.58
C ASN A 83 -3.65 -9.20 15.87
N GLY A 84 -2.71 -8.96 14.96
CA GLY A 84 -1.80 -7.82 14.99
C GLY A 84 -0.63 -7.92 15.97
N THR A 85 -0.35 -9.10 16.51
CA THR A 85 0.72 -9.32 17.52
C THR A 85 1.95 -10.04 16.98
N ALA A 86 1.88 -10.58 15.76
CA ALA A 86 2.97 -11.27 15.10
C ALA A 86 3.06 -10.85 13.62
N VAL A 87 4.17 -11.19 12.96
CA VAL A 87 4.41 -10.86 11.56
C VAL A 87 4.67 -12.13 10.78
N GLN A 88 4.04 -12.27 9.62
CA GLN A 88 4.35 -13.29 8.64
C GLN A 88 4.96 -12.63 7.40
N ASP A 89 5.96 -13.27 6.81
CA ASP A 89 6.45 -12.89 5.50
C ASP A 89 6.56 -14.09 4.55
N GLU A 90 6.38 -13.82 3.26
CA GLU A 90 6.35 -14.81 2.19
C GLU A 90 7.06 -14.28 0.95
N THR A 91 7.92 -15.10 0.35
CA THR A 91 8.65 -14.79 -0.88
C THR A 91 8.18 -15.68 -2.02
N LEU A 92 8.05 -15.12 -3.22
CA LEU A 92 7.86 -15.85 -4.46
C LEU A 92 8.94 -15.41 -5.46
N LYS A 93 9.84 -16.33 -5.81
CA LYS A 93 10.93 -16.07 -6.77
C LYS A 93 10.53 -16.45 -8.19
N GLU A 94 11.16 -15.83 -9.18
CA GLU A 94 10.90 -16.07 -10.60
C GLU A 94 11.16 -17.53 -11.04
N ASP A 95 12.04 -18.25 -10.33
CA ASP A 95 12.29 -19.68 -10.53
C ASP A 95 11.18 -20.60 -9.96
N GLY A 96 10.12 -20.02 -9.39
CA GLY A 96 9.01 -20.74 -8.77
C GLY A 96 9.28 -21.21 -7.33
N SER A 97 10.44 -20.91 -6.76
CA SER A 97 10.71 -21.22 -5.36
C SER A 97 9.96 -20.26 -4.41
N HIS A 98 9.42 -20.84 -3.34
CA HIS A 98 8.71 -20.12 -2.30
C HIS A 98 9.41 -20.29 -0.96
N SER A 99 9.37 -19.26 -0.13
CA SER A 99 9.80 -19.35 1.26
C SER A 99 8.98 -18.41 2.12
N GLY A 100 9.05 -18.57 3.43
CA GLY A 100 8.38 -17.65 4.33
C GLY A 100 8.86 -17.80 5.76
N SER A 101 8.39 -16.89 6.61
CA SER A 101 8.67 -16.93 8.02
C SER A 101 7.50 -16.45 8.87
N ILE A 102 7.46 -16.92 10.12
CA ILE A 102 6.59 -16.40 11.18
C ILE A 102 7.48 -15.81 12.28
N ARG A 103 7.18 -14.58 12.68
CA ARG A 103 7.94 -13.77 13.63
C ARG A 103 7.08 -13.44 14.83
N GLN A 104 7.53 -13.85 16.01
CA GLN A 104 6.87 -13.57 17.28
C GLN A 104 7.86 -12.89 18.22
N PHE A 105 7.40 -11.86 18.93
CA PHE A 105 8.20 -11.18 19.94
C PHE A 105 7.89 -11.79 21.30
N ILE A 106 8.92 -12.23 22.01
CA ILE A 106 8.79 -12.72 23.38
C ILE A 106 9.27 -11.61 24.32
N ALA A 107 8.33 -11.04 25.09
CA ALA A 107 8.61 -9.90 25.97
C ALA A 107 9.64 -10.23 27.06
N ASP A 108 9.55 -11.41 27.67
CA ASP A 108 10.45 -11.85 28.75
C ASP A 108 11.92 -11.90 28.33
N SER A 109 12.20 -12.36 27.11
CA SER A 109 13.56 -12.38 26.55
C SER A 109 13.88 -11.13 25.72
N SER A 110 12.90 -10.26 25.49
CA SER A 110 13.00 -9.06 24.64
C SER A 110 13.59 -9.36 23.25
N LYS A 111 13.19 -10.50 22.68
CA LYS A 111 13.71 -11.00 21.41
C LYS A 111 12.59 -11.38 20.45
N TRP A 112 12.89 -11.16 19.18
CA TRP A 112 12.20 -11.75 18.06
C TRP A 112 12.62 -13.20 17.87
N TYR A 113 11.65 -14.07 17.63
CA TYR A 113 11.82 -15.46 17.21
C TYR A 113 11.24 -15.63 15.82
N VAL A 114 12.10 -16.01 14.86
CA VAL A 114 11.76 -16.10 13.45
C VAL A 114 11.90 -17.54 12.97
N HIS A 115 10.76 -18.16 12.65
CA HIS A 115 10.67 -19.54 12.20
C HIS A 115 10.53 -19.57 10.68
N TYR A 116 11.52 -20.14 9.99
CA TYR A 116 11.58 -20.13 8.53
C TYR A 116 11.15 -21.46 7.91
N TYR A 117 10.51 -21.40 6.74
CA TYR A 117 10.14 -22.55 5.91
C TYR A 117 10.37 -22.26 4.42
N SER A 118 10.52 -23.32 3.62
CA SER A 118 10.75 -23.23 2.17
C SER A 118 10.02 -24.33 1.41
N SER A 119 9.64 -24.05 0.16
CA SER A 119 9.07 -25.05 -0.75
C SER A 119 10.12 -25.94 -1.42
N ALA A 120 11.41 -25.55 -1.36
CA ALA A 120 12.49 -26.32 -1.97
C ALA A 120 12.67 -27.70 -1.30
N SER A 121 12.36 -27.80 -0.01
CA SER A 121 12.34 -29.07 0.73
C SER A 121 11.42 -28.98 1.95
N PRO A 122 10.70 -30.07 2.30
CA PRO A 122 9.88 -30.10 3.51
C PRO A 122 10.72 -29.79 4.76
N THR A 123 10.34 -28.75 5.49
CA THR A 123 11.05 -28.32 6.70
C THR A 123 10.49 -29.06 7.92
N VAL A 124 11.06 -30.22 8.25
CA VAL A 124 10.59 -31.08 9.37
C VAL A 124 10.84 -30.47 10.75
N THR A 125 11.76 -29.52 10.86
CA THR A 125 12.01 -28.71 12.05
C THR A 125 12.33 -27.31 11.58
N LEU A 126 11.51 -26.33 11.99
CA LEU A 126 11.68 -24.95 11.55
C LEU A 126 12.96 -24.38 12.19
N PRO A 127 13.97 -23.97 11.41
CA PRO A 127 15.08 -23.23 11.97
C PRO A 127 14.59 -21.91 12.57
N VAL A 128 15.18 -21.57 13.71
CA VAL A 128 14.80 -20.39 14.50
C VAL A 128 15.96 -19.40 14.49
N TRP A 129 15.66 -18.16 14.12
CA TRP A 129 16.56 -17.04 14.37
C TRP A 129 16.03 -16.20 15.53
N GLU A 130 16.95 -15.74 16.37
CA GLU A 130 16.66 -14.88 17.51
C GLU A 130 17.33 -13.52 17.36
N GLY A 131 16.66 -12.44 17.74
CA GLY A 131 17.35 -11.15 17.76
C GLY A 131 16.47 -9.96 18.11
N THR A 132 16.93 -8.78 17.76
CA THR A 132 16.27 -7.52 18.13
C THR A 132 16.64 -6.42 17.15
N LYS A 133 16.00 -5.27 17.30
CA LYS A 133 16.40 -4.05 16.61
C LYS A 133 17.68 -3.49 17.22
N ARG A 134 18.66 -3.14 16.38
CA ARG A 134 19.94 -2.51 16.74
C ARG A 134 20.10 -1.23 15.92
N GLY A 135 19.85 -0.08 16.54
CA GLY A 135 19.75 1.19 15.81
C GLY A 135 18.57 1.15 14.83
N ASP A 136 18.82 1.43 13.56
CA ASP A 136 17.81 1.39 12.50
C ASP A 136 17.69 0.03 11.80
N SER A 137 18.52 -0.94 12.19
CA SER A 137 18.54 -2.28 11.59
C SER A 137 17.87 -3.32 12.48
N ILE A 138 17.31 -4.38 11.87
CA ILE A 138 16.85 -5.57 12.60
C ILE A 138 17.90 -6.67 12.38
N VAL A 139 18.45 -7.20 13.47
CA VAL A 139 19.55 -8.17 13.41
C VAL A 139 19.18 -9.45 14.16
N LEU A 140 19.26 -10.58 13.47
CA LEU A 140 18.80 -11.89 13.94
C LEU A 140 19.91 -12.93 13.78
N TYR A 141 20.05 -13.85 14.72
CA TYR A 141 21.12 -14.84 14.78
C TYR A 141 20.53 -16.24 14.93
N ARG A 142 21.17 -17.19 14.26
CA ARG A 142 20.99 -18.62 14.51
C ARG A 142 22.38 -19.24 14.60
N GLU A 143 22.62 -20.07 15.61
CA GLU A 143 23.88 -20.81 15.73
C GLU A 143 24.15 -21.62 14.46
N GLN A 144 25.35 -21.48 13.92
CA GLN A 144 25.79 -22.21 12.75
C GLN A 144 27.31 -22.26 12.71
N GLN A 145 27.87 -23.46 12.81
CA GLN A 145 29.30 -23.67 12.60
C GLN A 145 29.68 -23.43 11.13
N ALA A 146 30.87 -22.88 10.92
CA ALA A 146 31.49 -22.83 9.60
C ALA A 146 31.85 -24.24 9.10
N PRO A 147 32.08 -24.44 7.78
CA PRO A 147 32.47 -25.75 7.24
C PRO A 147 33.74 -26.35 7.86
N ASN A 148 34.61 -25.53 8.45
CA ASN A 148 35.82 -25.97 9.14
C ASN A 148 35.59 -26.30 10.64
N GLY A 149 34.34 -26.26 11.11
CA GLY A 149 33.96 -26.54 12.51
C GLY A 149 34.08 -25.35 13.47
N THR A 150 34.42 -24.15 12.97
CA THR A 150 34.48 -22.95 13.82
C THR A 150 33.07 -22.53 14.24
N ASP A 151 32.86 -22.30 15.54
CA ASP A 151 31.59 -21.80 16.06
C ASP A 151 31.29 -20.39 15.52
N GLY A 152 30.01 -20.12 15.30
CA GLY A 152 29.56 -18.85 14.78
C GLY A 152 28.05 -18.81 14.59
N TYR A 153 27.60 -17.80 13.87
CA TYR A 153 26.19 -17.56 13.60
C TYR A 153 25.93 -17.38 12.12
N TYR A 154 24.75 -17.78 11.69
CA TYR A 154 24.15 -17.24 10.47
C TYR A 154 23.28 -16.05 10.85
N ARG A 155 23.79 -14.86 10.55
CA ARG A 155 23.17 -13.57 10.86
C ARG A 155 22.30 -13.11 9.69
N LEU A 156 21.08 -12.69 9.99
CA LEU A 156 20.20 -11.98 9.08
C LEU A 156 20.16 -10.52 9.50
N THR A 157 20.28 -9.60 8.54
CA THR A 157 20.22 -8.16 8.79
C THR A 157 19.24 -7.53 7.83
N PHE A 158 18.24 -6.81 8.35
CA PHE A 158 17.48 -5.84 7.58
C PHE A 158 18.08 -4.46 7.86
N SER A 159 18.42 -3.70 6.83
CA SER A 159 18.98 -2.35 6.91
C SER A 159 18.31 -1.42 5.89
N ASP A 160 18.61 -0.13 5.99
CA ASP A 160 18.07 0.92 5.11
C ASP A 160 16.53 0.87 4.99
N ILE A 161 15.87 0.49 6.10
CA ILE A 161 14.44 0.26 6.16
C ILE A 161 13.70 1.59 6.07
N SER A 162 12.84 1.72 5.07
CA SER A 162 12.03 2.91 4.84
C SER A 162 10.66 2.58 4.23
N SER A 163 9.84 3.59 3.96
CA SER A 163 8.60 3.43 3.21
C SER A 163 8.82 3.04 1.75
N GLU A 164 10.01 3.28 1.20
CA GLU A 164 10.33 3.01 -0.21
C GLU A 164 10.93 1.62 -0.43
N GLY A 165 11.42 0.95 0.62
CA GLY A 165 12.13 -0.31 0.48
C GLY A 165 13.04 -0.63 1.66
N PHE A 166 13.89 -1.64 1.47
CA PHE A 166 14.89 -2.07 2.46
C PHE A 166 15.96 -2.94 1.78
N GLU A 167 17.10 -3.07 2.47
CA GLU A 167 18.14 -4.06 2.16
C GLU A 167 18.06 -5.24 3.14
N TRP A 168 18.39 -6.42 2.65
CA TRP A 168 18.50 -7.63 3.46
C TRP A 168 19.78 -8.39 3.15
N GLU A 169 20.50 -8.81 4.19
CA GLU A 169 21.72 -9.60 4.08
C GLU A 169 21.67 -10.83 4.99
N GLY A 170 21.99 -12.00 4.41
CA GLY A 170 22.31 -13.22 5.12
C GLY A 170 23.81 -13.47 5.08
N ALA A 171 24.45 -13.59 6.23
CA ALA A 171 25.89 -13.74 6.36
C ALA A 171 26.27 -14.75 7.44
N TRP A 172 27.39 -15.45 7.27
CA TRP A 172 28.04 -16.11 8.40
C TRP A 172 28.90 -15.10 9.17
N THR A 173 28.95 -15.22 10.49
CA THR A 173 29.79 -14.37 11.35
C THR A 173 30.41 -15.18 12.48
N ASP A 174 31.62 -14.79 12.90
CA ASP A 174 32.19 -15.27 14.16
C ASP A 174 31.42 -14.69 15.36
N PRO A 175 31.53 -15.28 16.57
CA PRO A 175 30.76 -14.83 17.72
C PRO A 175 31.05 -13.39 18.16
N ALA A 176 32.25 -12.86 17.88
CA ALA A 176 32.62 -11.49 18.17
C ALA A 176 32.17 -10.49 17.09
N GLU A 177 31.59 -10.97 15.99
CA GLU A 177 31.25 -10.18 14.80
C GLU A 177 32.44 -9.40 14.20
N SER A 178 33.65 -9.91 14.43
CA SER A 178 34.90 -9.34 13.91
C SER A 178 35.13 -9.72 12.45
N PHE A 179 34.51 -10.80 11.99
CA PHE A 179 34.52 -11.28 10.64
C PHE A 179 33.10 -11.61 10.19
N VAL A 180 32.68 -10.98 9.08
CA VAL A 180 31.37 -11.20 8.45
C VAL A 180 31.59 -11.66 7.02
N PHE A 181 30.95 -12.76 6.65
CA PHE A 181 30.98 -13.33 5.31
C PHE A 181 29.58 -13.38 4.70
N PRO A 182 29.18 -12.34 3.92
CA PRO A 182 27.87 -12.31 3.26
C PRO A 182 27.73 -13.40 2.20
N THR A 183 26.68 -14.21 2.34
CA THR A 183 26.37 -15.30 1.40
C THR A 183 25.11 -15.03 0.58
N TRP A 184 24.26 -14.09 1.01
CA TRP A 184 23.01 -13.77 0.34
C TRP A 184 22.65 -12.29 0.55
N ARG A 185 22.25 -11.60 -0.51
CA ARG A 185 21.76 -10.22 -0.48
C ARG A 185 20.43 -10.11 -1.20
N ILE A 186 19.55 -9.25 -0.70
CA ILE A 186 18.28 -8.94 -1.35
C ILE A 186 18.04 -7.44 -1.24
N HIS A 187 17.92 -6.78 -2.39
CA HIS A 187 17.48 -5.39 -2.49
C HIS A 187 15.97 -5.38 -2.76
N CYS A 188 15.19 -4.66 -1.95
CA CYS A 188 13.74 -4.58 -2.09
C CYS A 188 13.25 -3.15 -2.28
N THR A 189 12.37 -2.94 -3.26
CA THR A 189 11.61 -1.70 -3.46
C THR A 189 10.13 -1.94 -3.18
N LYS A 190 9.51 -1.09 -2.36
CA LYS A 190 8.10 -1.18 -1.97
C LYS A 190 7.20 -1.03 -3.19
N LYS A 191 6.29 -1.99 -3.38
CA LYS A 191 5.18 -1.79 -4.33
C LYS A 191 4.27 -0.72 -3.75
N LYS A 192 4.03 0.32 -4.54
CA LYS A 192 2.99 1.30 -4.22
C LYS A 192 1.64 0.60 -4.29
N THR A 193 1.10 0.26 -3.12
CA THR A 193 -0.25 -0.28 -2.99
C THR A 193 -1.23 0.81 -3.36
N LEU A 194 -2.10 0.55 -4.34
CA LEU A 194 -3.17 1.46 -4.70
C LEU A 194 -4.19 1.48 -3.57
N PRO A 195 -4.85 2.62 -3.30
CA PRO A 195 -5.96 2.63 -2.37
C PRO A 195 -7.00 1.60 -2.79
N GLU A 196 -7.48 0.77 -1.85
CA GLU A 196 -8.54 -0.21 -2.09
C GLU A 196 -9.83 0.44 -2.65
N ASN A 197 -10.00 1.74 -2.41
CA ASN A 197 -11.08 2.57 -2.93
C ASN A 197 -10.67 3.46 -4.12
N ALA A 198 -9.68 3.05 -4.92
CA ALA A 198 -9.16 3.83 -6.06
C ALA A 198 -10.26 4.40 -6.97
N GLU A 199 -11.26 3.58 -7.32
CA GLU A 199 -12.41 4.04 -8.11
C GLU A 199 -13.22 5.12 -7.38
N THR A 200 -13.44 4.98 -6.07
CA THR A 200 -14.16 5.99 -5.27
C THR A 200 -13.39 7.32 -5.24
N VAL A 201 -12.06 7.27 -5.09
CA VAL A 201 -11.21 8.46 -5.13
C VAL A 201 -11.24 9.13 -6.50
N ILE A 202 -11.18 8.36 -7.59
CA ILE A 202 -11.30 8.86 -8.96
C ILE A 202 -12.66 9.55 -9.15
N ARG A 203 -13.76 8.91 -8.74
CA ARG A 203 -15.11 9.48 -8.82
C ARG A 203 -15.24 10.78 -8.03
N GLU A 204 -14.64 10.85 -6.84
CA GLU A 204 -14.67 12.07 -6.04
C GLU A 204 -13.83 13.20 -6.66
N ASN A 205 -12.66 12.88 -7.22
CA ASN A 205 -11.85 13.86 -7.94
C ASN A 205 -12.54 14.37 -9.22
N SER A 206 -13.28 13.51 -9.93
CA SER A 206 -14.12 13.91 -11.07
C SER A 206 -15.26 14.85 -10.66
N ARG A 207 -15.92 14.59 -9.51
CA ARG A 207 -16.91 15.54 -8.93
C ARG A 207 -16.27 16.86 -8.51
N ARG A 208 -15.08 16.80 -7.90
CA ARG A 208 -14.32 17.99 -7.49
C ARG A 208 -13.93 18.85 -8.69
N PHE A 209 -13.52 18.22 -9.80
CA PHE A 209 -13.25 18.91 -11.06
C PHE A 209 -14.50 19.67 -11.54
N SER A 210 -15.64 19.00 -11.58
CA SER A 210 -16.90 19.59 -12.03
C SER A 210 -17.33 20.78 -11.17
N LYS A 211 -17.27 20.63 -9.84
CA LYS A 211 -17.55 21.74 -8.90
C LYS A 211 -16.60 22.92 -9.07
N ALA A 212 -15.32 22.65 -9.28
CA ALA A 212 -14.34 23.72 -9.52
C ALA A 212 -14.62 24.45 -10.83
N TYR A 213 -15.06 23.73 -11.87
CA TYR A 213 -15.41 24.34 -13.16
C TYR A 213 -16.64 25.24 -13.07
N GLU A 214 -17.69 24.77 -12.38
CA GLU A 214 -18.89 25.56 -12.06
C GLU A 214 -18.56 26.81 -11.22
N ALA A 215 -17.56 26.72 -10.35
CA ALA A 215 -17.09 27.85 -9.52
C ALA A 215 -16.12 28.80 -10.24
N GLY A 216 -15.67 28.49 -11.46
CA GLY A 216 -14.60 29.23 -12.13
C GLY A 216 -13.23 29.10 -11.45
N ASP A 217 -13.02 28.08 -10.61
CA ASP A 217 -11.77 27.80 -9.92
C ASP A 217 -10.84 26.94 -10.80
N TYR A 218 -10.27 27.59 -11.81
CA TYR A 218 -9.40 26.95 -12.80
C TYR A 218 -8.08 26.44 -12.18
N GLN A 219 -7.65 27.00 -11.05
CA GLN A 219 -6.46 26.54 -10.35
C GLN A 219 -6.73 25.17 -9.72
N THR A 220 -7.84 25.01 -8.99
CA THR A 220 -8.23 23.70 -8.46
C THR A 220 -8.44 22.68 -9.57
N MET A 221 -9.02 23.06 -10.72
CA MET A 221 -9.13 22.18 -11.88
C MET A 221 -7.75 21.70 -12.36
N THR A 222 -6.79 22.63 -12.50
CA THR A 222 -5.43 22.33 -12.97
C THR A 222 -4.66 21.46 -11.97
N ASP A 223 -4.88 21.63 -10.66
CA ASP A 223 -4.22 20.85 -9.61
C ASP A 223 -4.66 19.37 -9.56
N LEU A 224 -5.79 19.05 -10.19
CA LEU A 224 -6.26 17.68 -10.39
C LEU A 224 -5.54 16.96 -11.55
N TYR A 225 -4.71 17.65 -12.33
CA TYR A 225 -3.83 17.05 -13.31
C TYR A 225 -2.45 16.72 -12.73
N THR A 226 -1.77 15.74 -13.32
CA THR A 226 -0.34 15.51 -13.05
C THR A 226 0.49 16.68 -13.55
N GLU A 227 1.71 16.85 -13.02
CA GLU A 227 2.61 17.94 -13.42
C GLU A 227 2.92 17.92 -14.94
N ASP A 228 3.05 16.72 -15.48
CA ASP A 228 3.32 16.37 -16.87
C ASP A 228 2.05 15.97 -17.66
N GLY A 229 0.86 16.30 -17.15
CA GLY A 229 -0.41 15.91 -17.75
C GLY A 229 -0.65 16.55 -19.13
N SER A 230 -1.52 15.95 -19.94
CA SER A 230 -1.89 16.47 -21.26
C SER A 230 -3.39 16.40 -21.54
N ILE A 231 -3.91 17.41 -22.23
CA ILE A 231 -5.28 17.48 -22.71
C ILE A 231 -5.34 17.50 -24.23
N PHE A 232 -6.42 16.96 -24.79
CA PHE A 232 -6.61 16.72 -26.21
C PHE A 232 -7.94 17.36 -26.65
N PRO A 233 -8.05 18.70 -26.58
CA PRO A 233 -9.29 19.38 -26.91
C PRO A 233 -9.64 19.21 -28.40
N PRO A 234 -10.94 19.20 -28.75
CA PRO A 234 -11.36 19.20 -30.15
C PRO A 234 -10.75 20.37 -30.93
N ASN A 235 -10.35 20.10 -32.17
CA ASN A 235 -9.84 21.09 -33.13
C ASN A 235 -8.60 21.88 -32.64
N ALA A 236 -7.80 21.32 -31.73
CA ALA A 236 -6.51 21.90 -31.36
C ALA A 236 -5.41 20.81 -31.21
N PRO A 237 -4.12 21.21 -31.23
CA PRO A 237 -3.02 20.32 -30.87
C PRO A 237 -3.13 19.84 -29.41
N ILE A 238 -2.38 18.78 -29.08
CA ILE A 238 -2.19 18.33 -27.70
C ILE A 238 -1.56 19.47 -26.87
N ILE A 239 -2.12 19.72 -25.68
CA ILE A 239 -1.62 20.72 -24.75
C ILE A 239 -1.10 19.99 -23.52
N SER A 240 0.18 20.19 -23.19
CA SER A 240 0.86 19.50 -22.09
C SER A 240 1.30 20.48 -20.99
N GLY A 241 1.39 19.96 -19.77
CA GLY A 241 1.84 20.69 -18.59
C GLY A 241 0.76 21.61 -18.01
N LYS A 242 0.84 21.82 -16.69
CA LYS A 242 -0.16 22.60 -15.94
C LYS A 242 -0.40 24.00 -16.48
N ALA A 243 0.65 24.71 -16.92
CA ALA A 243 0.51 26.06 -17.45
C ALA A 243 -0.36 26.11 -18.73
N GLY A 244 -0.17 25.15 -19.63
CA GLY A 244 -0.98 25.03 -20.85
C GLY A 244 -2.42 24.63 -20.54
N ILE A 245 -2.59 23.68 -19.62
CA ILE A 245 -3.89 23.18 -19.16
C ILE A 245 -4.70 24.31 -18.50
N LEU A 246 -4.10 25.06 -17.57
CA LEU A 246 -4.73 26.21 -16.91
C LEU A 246 -5.20 27.25 -17.93
N LYS A 247 -4.33 27.61 -18.88
CA LYS A 247 -4.66 28.55 -19.96
C LYS A 247 -5.85 28.07 -20.79
N ARG A 248 -5.95 26.75 -21.04
CA ARG A 248 -7.05 26.19 -21.85
C ARG A 248 -8.38 26.13 -21.10
N TRP A 249 -8.35 25.87 -19.78
CA TRP A 249 -9.55 25.81 -18.95
C TRP A 249 -10.08 27.18 -18.55
N THR A 250 -9.22 28.19 -18.48
CA THR A 250 -9.62 29.57 -18.18
C THR A 250 -10.55 30.10 -19.28
N LEU A 251 -11.79 30.39 -18.91
CA LEU A 251 -12.79 30.89 -19.86
C LEU A 251 -12.63 32.40 -20.10
N PRO A 252 -13.11 32.91 -21.26
CA PRO A 252 -13.20 34.34 -21.48
C PRO A 252 -14.05 35.05 -20.43
N GLU A 253 -13.76 36.32 -20.20
CA GLU A 253 -14.57 37.16 -19.33
C GLU A 253 -16.02 37.21 -19.82
N GLY A 254 -16.97 37.13 -18.90
CA GLY A 254 -18.40 37.09 -19.21
C GLY A 254 -18.95 35.69 -19.52
N THR A 255 -18.10 34.65 -19.65
CA THR A 255 -18.53 33.26 -19.77
C THR A 255 -18.54 32.57 -18.41
N ARG A 256 -19.62 31.85 -18.09
CA ARG A 256 -19.73 31.03 -16.88
C ARG A 256 -20.26 29.63 -17.18
N ILE A 257 -19.80 28.66 -16.39
CA ILE A 257 -20.36 27.30 -16.38
C ILE A 257 -21.41 27.24 -15.28
N LEU A 258 -22.63 26.88 -15.66
CA LEU A 258 -23.76 26.75 -14.74
C LEU A 258 -23.91 25.33 -14.21
N SER A 259 -23.55 24.35 -15.04
CA SER A 259 -23.47 22.95 -14.64
C SER A 259 -22.41 22.24 -15.46
N HIS A 260 -21.75 21.28 -14.82
CA HIS A 260 -20.88 20.32 -15.48
C HIS A 260 -20.97 18.98 -14.76
N LYS A 261 -21.05 17.89 -15.54
CA LYS A 261 -21.05 16.55 -14.98
C LYS A 261 -20.39 15.57 -15.93
N ALA A 262 -19.38 14.87 -15.45
CA ALA A 262 -18.84 13.67 -16.08
C ALA A 262 -19.49 12.43 -15.43
N THR A 263 -20.04 11.55 -16.27
CA THR A 263 -20.63 10.28 -15.85
C THR A 263 -19.82 9.13 -16.45
N PRO A 264 -19.01 8.44 -15.65
CA PRO A 264 -18.21 7.32 -16.14
C PRO A 264 -19.10 6.14 -16.50
N THR A 265 -18.86 5.55 -17.66
CA THR A 265 -19.42 4.26 -18.05
C THR A 265 -18.65 3.14 -17.36
N GLU A 266 -17.32 3.23 -17.32
CA GLU A 266 -16.46 2.26 -16.66
C GLU A 266 -15.17 2.93 -16.19
N ILE A 267 -14.62 2.44 -15.08
CA ILE A 267 -13.30 2.81 -14.57
C ILE A 267 -12.54 1.51 -14.31
N ILE A 268 -11.43 1.31 -15.01
CA ILE A 268 -10.57 0.13 -14.86
C ILE A 268 -9.24 0.55 -14.26
N ILE A 269 -8.90 -0.01 -13.09
CA ILE A 269 -7.64 0.22 -12.40
C ILE A 269 -6.59 -0.78 -12.92
N ASN A 270 -5.42 -0.30 -13.34
CA ASN A 270 -4.30 -1.11 -13.79
C ASN A 270 -2.98 -0.57 -13.23
N GLY A 271 -2.54 -1.12 -12.09
CA GLY A 271 -1.36 -0.62 -11.39
C GLY A 271 -1.53 0.86 -11.04
N ASN A 272 -0.49 1.66 -11.24
CA ASN A 272 -0.52 3.10 -10.98
C ASN A 272 -1.29 3.93 -12.03
N TYR A 273 -2.01 3.30 -12.96
CA TYR A 273 -2.86 3.96 -13.94
C TYR A 273 -4.31 3.48 -13.82
N ALA A 274 -5.25 4.29 -14.29
CA ALA A 274 -6.63 3.86 -14.52
C ALA A 274 -7.18 4.45 -15.81
N TYR A 275 -8.06 3.72 -16.48
CA TYR A 275 -8.78 4.17 -17.66
C TYR A 275 -10.22 4.45 -17.26
N ASP A 276 -10.69 5.67 -17.50
CA ASP A 276 -12.05 6.13 -17.21
C ASP A 276 -12.63 6.68 -18.51
N PHE A 277 -13.73 6.11 -18.98
CA PHE A 277 -14.43 6.64 -20.15
C PHE A 277 -15.93 6.73 -19.88
N GLY A 278 -16.57 7.68 -20.53
CA GLY A 278 -17.98 7.92 -20.33
C GLY A 278 -18.49 9.11 -21.11
N VAL A 279 -19.54 9.72 -20.57
CA VAL A 279 -20.21 10.88 -21.17
C VAL A 279 -20.11 12.09 -20.26
N TYR A 280 -20.10 13.27 -20.85
CA TYR A 280 -20.20 14.52 -20.10
C TYR A 280 -21.39 15.34 -20.60
N GLU A 281 -21.92 16.16 -19.72
CA GLU A 281 -22.98 17.14 -19.99
C GLU A 281 -22.72 18.44 -19.22
N GLY A 282 -23.20 19.55 -19.74
CA GLY A 282 -23.08 20.83 -19.07
C GLY A 282 -23.88 21.95 -19.73
N ILE A 283 -23.97 23.05 -18.99
CA ILE A 283 -24.65 24.27 -19.40
C ILE A 283 -23.69 25.42 -19.17
N SER A 284 -23.45 26.22 -20.21
CA SER A 284 -22.72 27.48 -20.11
C SER A 284 -23.61 28.66 -20.44
N GLU A 285 -23.22 29.84 -19.97
CA GLU A 285 -23.88 31.10 -20.29
C GLU A 285 -22.82 32.17 -20.56
N ASP A 286 -23.06 32.98 -21.57
CA ASP A 286 -22.30 34.19 -21.88
C ASP A 286 -23.25 35.36 -22.22
N THR A 287 -22.71 36.43 -22.81
CA THR A 287 -23.48 37.63 -23.17
C THR A 287 -24.52 37.40 -24.27
N GLU A 288 -24.35 36.36 -25.09
CA GLU A 288 -25.25 36.04 -26.22
C GLU A 288 -26.37 35.09 -25.81
N GLY A 289 -26.13 34.23 -24.81
CA GLY A 289 -27.18 33.42 -24.23
C GLY A 289 -26.68 32.20 -23.45
N ARG A 290 -27.59 31.24 -23.27
CA ARG A 290 -27.33 29.96 -22.60
C ARG A 290 -27.18 28.85 -23.63
N TYR A 291 -26.20 27.97 -23.41
CA TYR A 291 -25.86 26.87 -24.30
C TYR A 291 -25.78 25.56 -23.52
N GLU A 292 -26.47 24.55 -24.01
CA GLU A 292 -26.35 23.18 -23.52
C GLU A 292 -25.37 22.40 -24.40
N TRP A 293 -24.58 21.52 -23.79
CA TRP A 293 -23.60 20.72 -24.49
C TRP A 293 -23.42 19.36 -23.83
N ALA A 294 -23.13 18.37 -24.66
CA ALA A 294 -22.84 17.02 -24.23
C ALA A 294 -21.79 16.37 -25.14
N GLY A 295 -21.18 15.31 -24.65
CA GLY A 295 -20.18 14.57 -25.40
C GLY A 295 -19.69 13.33 -24.69
N LYS A 296 -18.57 12.81 -25.17
CA LYS A 296 -17.88 11.63 -24.63
C LYS A 296 -16.42 11.93 -24.35
N TYR A 297 -15.86 11.22 -23.38
CA TYR A 297 -14.49 11.42 -22.93
C TYR A 297 -13.75 10.11 -22.68
N VAL A 298 -12.42 10.20 -22.67
CA VAL A 298 -11.51 9.21 -22.08
C VAL A 298 -10.50 9.96 -21.23
N ILE A 299 -10.34 9.52 -19.98
CA ILE A 299 -9.35 10.02 -19.03
C ILE A 299 -8.46 8.86 -18.61
N VAL A 300 -7.15 9.06 -18.73
CA VAL A 300 -6.15 8.22 -18.09
C VAL A 300 -5.75 8.88 -16.78
N TRP A 301 -6.05 8.23 -15.67
CA TRP A 301 -5.61 8.65 -14.34
C TRP A 301 -4.25 8.04 -14.00
N LYS A 302 -3.45 8.76 -13.22
CA LYS A 302 -2.16 8.29 -12.68
C LYS A 302 -2.14 8.51 -11.17
N TYR A 303 -1.76 7.49 -10.43
CA TYR A 303 -1.58 7.59 -8.97
C TYR A 303 -0.24 8.26 -8.67
N THR A 304 -0.29 9.47 -8.10
CA THR A 304 0.89 10.27 -7.76
C THR A 304 0.62 11.16 -6.57
N GLY A 305 1.63 11.41 -5.72
CA GLY A 305 1.48 12.26 -4.53
C GLY A 305 0.36 11.79 -3.60
N ASN A 306 0.21 10.46 -3.47
CA ASN A 306 -0.82 9.82 -2.65
C ASN A 306 -2.29 10.08 -3.07
N THR A 307 -2.53 10.44 -4.33
CA THR A 307 -3.89 10.57 -4.88
C THR A 307 -3.93 10.27 -6.39
N TRP A 308 -5.12 10.12 -6.95
CA TRP A 308 -5.34 9.94 -8.38
C TRP A 308 -5.48 11.28 -9.09
N LYS A 309 -4.66 11.51 -10.11
CA LYS A 309 -4.70 12.74 -10.92
C LYS A 309 -4.89 12.41 -12.39
N MET A 310 -5.55 13.29 -13.13
CA MET A 310 -5.71 13.16 -14.58
C MET A 310 -4.35 13.33 -15.25
N HIS A 311 -3.95 12.34 -16.04
CA HIS A 311 -2.68 12.35 -16.77
C HIS A 311 -2.88 12.61 -18.26
N LEU A 312 -3.86 11.94 -18.87
CA LEU A 312 -4.31 12.22 -20.23
C LEU A 312 -5.83 12.43 -20.20
N ASP A 313 -6.32 13.46 -20.89
CA ASP A 313 -7.74 13.78 -20.92
C ASP A 313 -8.16 14.24 -22.32
N ILE A 314 -9.01 13.45 -22.97
CA ILE A 314 -9.51 13.66 -24.32
C ILE A 314 -11.03 13.62 -24.33
N TRP A 315 -11.64 14.56 -25.05
CA TRP A 315 -13.09 14.62 -25.20
C TRP A 315 -13.50 15.10 -26.58
N ASN A 316 -14.73 14.78 -26.98
CA ASN A 316 -15.37 15.32 -28.18
C ASN A 316 -16.88 15.44 -27.99
N ARG A 317 -17.55 16.23 -28.83
CA ARG A 317 -19.01 16.35 -28.84
C ARG A 317 -19.66 15.10 -29.45
N ILE A 318 -20.89 14.83 -29.03
CA ILE A 318 -21.81 13.90 -29.70
C ILE A 318 -22.73 14.68 -30.64
#